data_AF-A0AAD3A9K6-F1
#
_entry.id   AF-A0AAD3A9K6-F1
#
_cell.length_a   1.000
_cell.length_b   1.000
_cell.length_c   1.000
_cell.angle_alpha   90.00
_cell.angle_beta   90.00
_cell.angle_gamma   90.00
#
_symmetry.space_group_name_H-M   'P 1'
#
loop_
_entity.id
_entity.type
_entity.pdbx_description
1 polymer ?
#
loop_
_entity_poly.entity_id
_entity_poly.type
_entity_poly.pdbx_seq_one_letter_code
_entity_poly.pdbx_strand_id
1 'polypeptide(L)'
;MRKKILMLMACGCLMAGSAHAQWVVTDPTNLAQSIINTTKEIVQTSKTVKNTLDNFKEVEKLYNESKKYYDALKKVNDLVRDAQRVKETILMVGEISDIYVNNYKKMLSDPNFRPEELIAIANGYTKLLGESNNLLKELKQVVNITTLKMTDKERMDVVDHCYKEVRDYRNLVRYYTNKNISVSYLRAKAKKDADRVLDLYGTDNERYW
;
A
#
# COMPACT_ATOMS: atom_id res chain seq x y z
N MET A 1 4.74 -41.38 -38.77
CA MET A 1 4.18 -40.07 -38.35
C MET A 1 4.29 -39.79 -36.85
N ARG A 2 4.21 -40.78 -35.95
CA ARG A 2 4.31 -40.58 -34.47
C ARG A 2 5.63 -39.97 -33.97
N LYS A 3 6.78 -40.31 -34.56
CA LYS A 3 8.10 -39.77 -34.14
C LYS A 3 8.32 -38.29 -34.48
N LYS A 4 7.69 -37.79 -35.55
CA LYS A 4 7.76 -36.37 -35.96
C LYS A 4 6.92 -35.46 -35.05
N ILE A 5 5.82 -35.98 -34.52
CA ILE A 5 4.96 -35.24 -33.56
C ILE A 5 5.65 -35.11 -32.19
N LEU A 6 6.38 -36.16 -31.75
CA LEU A 6 7.14 -36.13 -30.50
C LEU A 6 8.33 -35.15 -30.55
N MET A 7 9.02 -35.03 -31.68
CA MET A 7 10.09 -34.03 -31.85
C MET A 7 9.56 -32.59 -31.91
N LEU A 8 8.37 -32.38 -32.49
CA LEU A 8 7.75 -31.04 -32.51
C LEU A 8 7.31 -30.58 -31.11
N MET A 9 6.80 -31.49 -30.27
CA MET A 9 6.48 -31.18 -28.87
C MET A 9 7.74 -30.91 -28.04
N ALA A 10 8.82 -31.66 -28.26
CA ALA A 10 10.10 -31.44 -27.55
C ALA A 10 10.75 -30.09 -27.90
N CYS A 11 10.64 -29.62 -29.15
CA CYS A 11 11.09 -28.28 -29.54
C CYS A 11 10.19 -27.16 -28.99
N GLY A 12 8.90 -27.42 -28.76
CA GLY A 12 7.99 -26.47 -28.10
C GLY A 12 8.36 -26.21 -26.63
N CYS A 13 8.88 -27.23 -25.93
CA CYS A 13 9.34 -27.11 -24.54
C CYS A 13 10.69 -26.39 -24.39
N LEU A 14 11.49 -26.31 -25.46
CA LEU A 14 12.79 -25.60 -25.48
C LEU A 14 12.66 -24.11 -25.80
N MET A 15 11.46 -23.62 -26.13
CA MET A 15 11.14 -22.19 -26.25
C MET A 15 10.43 -21.63 -25.00
N ALA A 16 10.51 -22.34 -23.87
CA ALA A 16 10.30 -21.73 -22.55
C ALA A 16 11.51 -20.84 -22.23
N GLY A 17 11.63 -19.74 -22.98
CA GLY A 17 12.55 -18.66 -22.64
C GLY A 17 12.33 -18.27 -21.19
N SER A 18 13.43 -17.98 -20.50
CA SER A 18 13.47 -17.55 -19.11
C SER A 18 12.29 -16.63 -18.79
N ALA A 19 11.45 -17.07 -17.85
CA ALA A 19 10.43 -16.24 -17.25
C ALA A 19 11.14 -15.13 -16.47
N HIS A 20 11.48 -14.04 -17.17
CA HIS A 20 11.94 -12.83 -16.54
C HIS A 20 10.74 -12.24 -15.81
N ALA A 21 10.81 -12.19 -14.48
CA ALA A 21 9.84 -11.48 -13.66
C ALA A 21 9.97 -9.98 -13.96
N GLN A 22 9.35 -9.54 -15.04
CA GLN A 22 9.30 -8.15 -15.45
C GLN A 22 8.29 -7.45 -14.52
N TRP A 23 8.67 -6.28 -13.98
CA TRP A 23 7.77 -5.43 -13.20
C TRP A 23 6.55 -5.06 -14.07
N VAL A 24 5.45 -5.80 -13.90
CA VAL A 24 4.25 -5.66 -14.73
C VAL A 24 3.54 -4.34 -14.39
N VAL A 25 2.80 -3.82 -15.37
CA VAL A 25 2.08 -2.53 -15.44
C VAL A 25 1.25 -2.15 -14.21
N THR A 26 0.90 -3.09 -13.33
CA THR A 26 0.41 -2.80 -11.96
C THR A 26 1.60 -2.58 -11.03
N ASP A 27 2.30 -1.49 -11.32
CA ASP A 27 3.46 -1.06 -10.57
C ASP A 27 2.99 -0.48 -9.21
N PRO A 28 3.34 -1.14 -8.08
CA PRO A 28 2.92 -0.68 -6.75
C PRO A 28 3.48 0.72 -6.41
N THR A 29 4.57 1.14 -7.06
CA THR A 29 5.07 2.51 -6.98
C THR A 29 4.18 3.50 -7.72
N ASN A 30 3.63 3.13 -8.88
CA ASN A 30 2.70 3.99 -9.61
C ASN A 30 1.41 4.19 -8.82
N LEU A 31 0.88 3.14 -8.18
CA LEU A 31 -0.29 3.28 -7.31
C LEU A 31 0.00 4.26 -6.17
N ALA A 32 1.06 4.02 -5.40
CA ALA A 32 1.42 4.86 -4.28
C ALA A 32 1.65 6.32 -4.73
N GLN A 33 2.32 6.53 -5.87
CA GLN A 33 2.57 7.86 -6.41
C GLN A 33 1.27 8.58 -6.82
N SER A 34 0.34 7.88 -7.46
CA SER A 34 -0.95 8.45 -7.85
C SER A 34 -1.78 8.82 -6.61
N ILE A 35 -1.82 7.95 -5.60
CA ILE A 35 -2.46 8.27 -4.30
C ILE A 35 -1.82 9.52 -3.68
N ILE A 36 -0.48 9.61 -3.67
CA ILE A 36 0.25 10.78 -3.17
C ILE A 36 -0.13 12.05 -3.94
N ASN A 37 -0.21 11.97 -5.27
CA ASN A 37 -0.51 13.13 -6.11
C ASN A 37 -1.93 13.64 -5.86
N THR A 38 -2.94 12.78 -5.91
CA THR A 38 -4.32 13.15 -5.63
C THR A 38 -4.49 13.66 -4.19
N THR A 39 -3.73 13.11 -3.23
CA THR A 39 -3.78 13.61 -1.84
C THR A 39 -3.17 15.01 -1.71
N LYS A 40 -2.11 15.33 -2.46
CA LYS A 40 -1.59 16.70 -2.53
C LYS A 40 -2.60 17.67 -3.13
N GLU A 41 -3.35 17.25 -4.15
CA GLU A 41 -4.44 18.05 -4.72
C GLU A 41 -5.56 18.27 -3.70
N ILE A 42 -5.98 17.23 -2.97
CA ILE A 42 -6.91 17.36 -1.84
C ILE A 42 -6.47 18.47 -0.89
N VAL A 43 -5.20 18.46 -0.49
CA VAL A 43 -4.64 19.42 0.48
C VAL A 43 -4.60 20.85 -0.09
N GLN A 44 -4.23 21.01 -1.36
CA GLN A 44 -4.09 22.31 -1.98
C GLN A 44 -5.43 22.96 -2.33
N THR A 45 -6.42 22.16 -2.71
CA THR A 45 -7.70 22.66 -3.25
C THR A 45 -8.82 22.66 -2.20
N SER A 46 -8.74 21.85 -1.14
CA SER A 46 -9.85 21.70 -0.20
C SER A 46 -9.86 22.75 0.90
N LYS A 47 -10.92 23.56 0.95
CA LYS A 47 -11.31 24.35 2.13
C LYS A 47 -12.47 23.72 2.91
N THR A 48 -13.08 22.66 2.38
CA THR A 48 -14.30 22.04 2.90
C THR A 48 -14.25 20.51 2.77
N VAL A 49 -14.94 19.80 3.66
CA VAL A 49 -15.02 18.32 3.66
C VAL A 49 -15.64 17.76 2.37
N LYS A 50 -16.60 18.47 1.78
CA LYS A 50 -17.28 18.03 0.55
C LYS A 50 -16.30 17.90 -0.61
N ASN A 51 -15.48 18.93 -0.85
CA ASN A 51 -14.49 18.92 -1.92
C ASN A 51 -13.41 17.85 -1.66
N THR A 52 -13.01 17.68 -0.39
CA THR A 52 -12.09 16.60 0.01
C THR A 52 -12.65 15.23 -0.31
N LEU A 53 -13.93 14.99 -0.01
CA LEU A 53 -14.58 13.70 -0.25
C LEU A 53 -14.66 13.37 -1.74
N ASP A 54 -14.99 14.35 -2.58
CA ASP A 54 -15.10 14.12 -4.03
C ASP A 54 -13.74 13.77 -4.65
N ASN A 55 -12.68 14.50 -4.31
CA ASN A 55 -11.31 14.17 -4.73
C ASN A 55 -10.85 12.82 -4.15
N PHE A 56 -11.24 12.50 -2.92
CA PHE A 56 -10.86 11.24 -2.27
C PHE A 56 -11.52 10.01 -2.89
N LYS A 57 -12.70 10.14 -3.52
CA LYS A 57 -13.32 9.03 -4.27
C LYS A 57 -12.42 8.51 -5.38
N GLU A 58 -11.61 9.38 -5.99
CA GLU A 58 -10.67 8.98 -7.03
C GLU A 58 -9.52 8.15 -6.47
N VAL A 59 -9.01 8.52 -5.28
CA VAL A 59 -8.05 7.72 -4.51
C VAL A 59 -8.61 6.34 -4.18
N GLU A 60 -9.85 6.29 -3.67
CA GLU A 60 -10.51 5.02 -3.34
C GLU A 60 -10.69 4.14 -4.58
N LYS A 61 -11.15 4.72 -5.69
CA LYS A 61 -11.30 4.00 -6.96
C LYS A 61 -9.98 3.39 -7.42
N LEU A 62 -8.92 4.19 -7.46
CA LEU A 62 -7.61 3.74 -7.91
C LEU A 62 -7.05 2.61 -7.02
N TYR A 63 -7.18 2.77 -5.71
CA TYR A 63 -6.77 1.75 -4.75
C TYR A 63 -7.53 0.43 -4.99
N ASN A 64 -8.85 0.50 -5.14
CA ASN A 64 -9.70 -0.67 -5.36
C ASN A 64 -9.39 -1.37 -6.70
N GLU A 65 -9.08 -0.63 -7.75
CA GLU A 65 -8.67 -1.19 -9.05
C GLU A 65 -7.36 -1.98 -8.92
N SER A 66 -6.43 -1.49 -8.11
CA SER A 66 -5.12 -2.10 -7.89
C SER A 66 -5.12 -3.17 -6.80
N LYS A 67 -6.16 -3.26 -5.96
CA LYS A 67 -6.26 -4.25 -4.87
C LYS A 67 -6.13 -5.70 -5.35
N LYS A 68 -6.66 -6.00 -6.54
CA LYS A 68 -6.55 -7.33 -7.17
C LYS A 68 -5.10 -7.79 -7.35
N TYR A 69 -4.18 -6.86 -7.63
CA TYR A 69 -2.75 -7.16 -7.74
C TYR A 69 -2.18 -7.64 -6.40
N TYR A 70 -2.47 -6.93 -5.31
CA TYR A 70 -2.01 -7.32 -3.97
C TYR A 70 -2.62 -8.64 -3.52
N ASP A 71 -3.91 -8.87 -3.81
CA ASP A 71 -4.59 -10.13 -3.49
C ASP A 71 -4.00 -11.32 -4.27
N ALA A 72 -3.63 -11.12 -5.53
CA ALA A 72 -2.92 -12.12 -6.32
C ALA A 72 -1.51 -12.37 -5.78
N LEU A 73 -0.77 -11.31 -5.46
CA LEU A 73 0.58 -11.39 -4.91
C LEU A 73 0.61 -12.14 -3.57
N LYS A 74 -0.39 -11.93 -2.71
CA LYS A 74 -0.55 -12.62 -1.42
C LYS A 74 -0.71 -14.14 -1.58
N LYS A 75 -1.27 -14.61 -2.70
CA LYS A 75 -1.50 -16.04 -2.99
C LYS A 75 -0.26 -16.76 -3.53
N VAL A 76 0.83 -16.04 -3.82
CA VAL A 76 2.06 -16.63 -4.34
C VAL A 76 2.82 -17.33 -3.19
N ASN A 77 3.03 -18.64 -3.32
CA ASN A 77 3.74 -19.49 -2.36
C ASN A 77 5.08 -20.00 -2.95
N ASP A 78 5.90 -20.66 -2.12
CA ASP A 78 7.15 -21.35 -2.51
C ASP A 78 8.25 -20.46 -3.12
N LEU A 79 8.40 -19.24 -2.59
CA LEU A 79 9.45 -18.32 -3.00
C LEU A 79 10.77 -18.58 -2.27
N VAL A 80 11.88 -18.43 -2.98
CA VAL A 80 13.21 -18.31 -2.36
C VAL A 80 13.23 -17.08 -1.45
N ARG A 81 13.98 -17.15 -0.34
CA ARG A 81 14.01 -16.15 0.74
C ARG A 81 14.05 -14.70 0.25
N ASP A 82 14.81 -14.41 -0.79
CA ASP A 82 15.05 -13.05 -1.24
C ASP A 82 13.83 -12.52 -2.02
N ALA A 83 13.24 -13.35 -2.88
CA ALA A 83 11.97 -13.07 -3.53
C ALA A 83 10.82 -12.95 -2.52
N GLN A 84 10.88 -13.71 -1.42
CA GLN A 84 9.92 -13.60 -0.32
C GLN A 84 10.02 -12.23 0.37
N ARG A 85 11.22 -11.72 0.67
CA ARG A 85 11.38 -10.37 1.25
C ARG A 85 10.90 -9.27 0.31
N VAL A 86 11.21 -9.36 -0.98
CA VAL A 86 10.70 -8.43 -2.00
C VAL A 86 9.16 -8.43 -2.01
N LYS A 87 8.54 -9.62 -2.04
CA LYS A 87 7.09 -9.77 -1.98
C LYS A 87 6.50 -9.13 -0.72
N GLU A 88 7.06 -9.44 0.45
CA GLU A 88 6.56 -8.89 1.71
C GLU A 88 6.69 -7.37 1.78
N THR A 89 7.78 -6.78 1.27
CA THR A 89 7.93 -5.33 1.17
C THR A 89 6.83 -4.70 0.32
N ILE A 90 6.53 -5.27 -0.85
CA ILE A 90 5.44 -4.79 -1.72
C ILE A 90 4.09 -4.90 -1.01
N LEU A 91 3.82 -6.04 -0.35
CA LEU A 91 2.58 -6.24 0.40
C LEU A 91 2.44 -5.23 1.55
N MET A 92 3.52 -4.92 2.26
CA MET A 92 3.49 -3.91 3.33
C MET A 92 3.18 -2.51 2.82
N VAL A 93 3.67 -2.10 1.64
CA VAL A 93 3.27 -0.83 1.00
C VAL A 93 1.78 -0.86 0.61
N GLY A 94 1.30 -2.01 0.14
CA GLY A 94 -0.13 -2.24 -0.10
C GLY A 94 -0.97 -2.09 1.17
N GLU A 95 -0.50 -2.62 2.30
CA GLU A 95 -1.15 -2.48 3.61
C GLU A 95 -1.11 -1.04 4.13
N ILE A 96 -0.01 -0.30 3.93
CA ILE A 96 0.06 1.15 4.24
C ILE A 96 -1.04 1.89 3.46
N SER A 97 -1.16 1.59 2.17
CA SER A 97 -2.19 2.20 1.31
C SER A 97 -3.60 1.83 1.78
N ASP A 98 -3.84 0.57 2.14
CA ASP A 98 -5.14 0.09 2.68
C ASP A 98 -5.50 0.82 3.98
N ILE A 99 -4.55 0.96 4.91
CA ILE A 99 -4.76 1.68 6.17
C ILE A 99 -5.14 3.13 5.88
N TYR A 100 -4.41 3.81 4.99
CA TYR A 100 -4.73 5.17 4.60
C TYR A 100 -6.14 5.27 4.02
N VAL A 101 -6.42 4.52 2.95
CA VAL A 101 -7.67 4.66 2.19
C VAL A 101 -8.88 4.35 3.07
N ASN A 102 -8.86 3.23 3.79
CA ASN A 102 -9.99 2.81 4.60
C ASN A 102 -10.23 3.73 5.80
N ASN A 103 -9.17 4.14 6.51
CA ASN A 103 -9.35 4.96 7.71
C ASN A 103 -9.59 6.43 7.40
N TYR A 104 -8.96 6.97 6.36
CA TYR A 104 -9.25 8.35 5.96
C TYR A 104 -10.69 8.50 5.45
N LYS A 105 -11.22 7.50 4.72
CA LYS A 105 -12.64 7.45 4.35
C LYS A 105 -13.55 7.54 5.58
N LYS A 106 -13.26 6.77 6.62
CA LYS A 106 -14.00 6.80 7.89
C LYS A 106 -13.89 8.17 8.56
N MET A 107 -12.69 8.74 8.62
CA MET A 107 -12.44 10.07 9.19
C MET A 107 -13.21 11.17 8.46
N LEU A 108 -13.37 11.10 7.14
CA LEU A 108 -14.20 12.04 6.38
C LEU A 108 -15.69 12.00 6.74
N SER A 109 -16.17 10.86 7.22
CA SER A 109 -17.55 10.68 7.71
C SER A 109 -17.73 10.96 9.21
N ASP A 110 -16.64 11.24 9.91
CA ASP A 110 -16.61 11.42 11.36
C ASP A 110 -16.70 12.91 11.74
N PRO A 111 -17.78 13.36 12.39
CA PRO A 111 -18.00 14.76 12.72
C PRO A 111 -17.16 15.22 13.92
N ASN A 112 -16.36 14.34 14.51
CA ASN A 112 -15.40 14.72 15.53
C ASN A 112 -14.14 15.35 14.93
N PHE A 113 -13.95 15.34 13.61
CA PHE A 113 -12.85 16.04 12.95
C PHE A 113 -13.30 17.32 12.26
N ARG A 114 -12.49 18.36 12.43
CA ARG A 114 -12.62 19.61 11.67
C ARG A 114 -11.98 19.45 10.28
N PRO A 115 -12.41 20.24 9.28
CA PRO A 115 -11.83 20.16 7.92
C PRO A 115 -10.31 20.33 7.91
N GLU A 116 -9.75 21.22 8.73
CA GLU A 116 -8.30 21.47 8.78
C GLU A 116 -7.54 20.31 9.43
N GLU A 117 -8.17 19.60 10.36
CA GLU A 117 -7.59 18.38 10.96
C GLU A 117 -7.54 17.27 9.92
N LEU A 118 -8.58 17.11 9.10
CA LEU A 118 -8.60 16.14 8.02
C LEU A 118 -7.49 16.43 6.99
N ILE A 119 -7.29 17.70 6.62
CA ILE A 119 -6.18 18.11 5.75
C ILE A 119 -4.82 17.79 6.38
N ALA A 120 -4.64 18.07 7.68
CA ALA A 120 -3.40 17.74 8.39
C ALA A 120 -3.16 16.22 8.44
N ILE A 121 -4.23 15.43 8.63
CA ILE A 121 -4.19 13.97 8.62
C ILE A 121 -3.80 13.43 7.24
N ALA A 122 -4.42 13.94 6.17
CA ALA A 122 -4.08 13.59 4.79
C ALA A 122 -2.62 13.89 4.46
N ASN A 123 -2.09 15.02 4.92
CA ASN A 123 -0.67 15.37 4.79
C ASN A 123 0.24 14.37 5.52
N GLY A 124 -0.13 13.98 6.75
CA GLY A 124 0.60 12.96 7.50
C GLY A 124 0.67 11.63 6.75
N TYR A 125 -0.46 11.15 6.22
CA TYR A 125 -0.50 9.95 5.39
C TYR A 125 0.31 10.09 4.11
N THR A 126 0.23 11.24 3.43
CA THR A 126 0.99 11.51 2.19
C THR A 126 2.49 11.39 2.44
N LYS A 127 2.98 11.94 3.55
CA LYS A 127 4.39 11.84 3.91
C LYS A 127 4.80 10.38 4.15
N LEU A 128 4.05 9.65 4.96
CA LEU A 128 4.36 8.26 5.30
C LEU A 128 4.30 7.33 4.07
N LEU A 129 3.28 7.50 3.22
CA LEU A 129 3.17 6.76 1.97
C LEU A 129 4.32 7.14 1.01
N GLY A 130 4.71 8.41 0.97
CA GLY A 130 5.85 8.91 0.20
C GLY A 130 7.16 8.23 0.55
N GLU A 131 7.51 8.15 1.84
CA GLU A 131 8.73 7.48 2.28
C GLU A 131 8.72 5.98 1.94
N SER A 132 7.60 5.29 2.21
CA SER A 132 7.46 3.88 1.85
C SER A 132 7.54 3.63 0.33
N ASN A 133 7.05 4.58 -0.48
CA ASN A 133 7.14 4.50 -1.94
C ASN A 133 8.56 4.73 -2.46
N ASN A 134 9.36 5.59 -1.81
CA ASN A 134 10.76 5.79 -2.17
C ASN A 134 11.58 4.52 -1.95
N LEU A 135 11.35 3.82 -0.83
CA LEU A 135 11.97 2.51 -0.57
C LEU A 135 11.55 1.46 -1.59
N LEU A 136 10.30 1.51 -2.07
CA LEU A 136 9.82 0.62 -3.12
C LEU A 136 10.48 0.92 -4.48
N LYS A 137 10.78 2.19 -4.78
CA LYS A 137 11.57 2.59 -5.97
C LYS A 137 13.01 2.08 -5.88
N GLU A 138 13.63 2.16 -4.70
CA GLU A 138 14.96 1.61 -4.45
C GLU A 138 14.95 0.08 -4.63
N LEU A 139 13.97 -0.60 -4.05
CA LEU A 139 13.77 -2.03 -4.23
C LEU A 139 13.62 -2.39 -5.71
N LYS A 140 12.83 -1.63 -6.48
CA LYS A 140 12.65 -1.78 -7.94
C LYS A 140 13.98 -1.72 -8.69
N GLN A 141 14.88 -0.81 -8.32
CA GLN A 141 16.17 -0.65 -8.99
C GLN A 141 17.07 -1.86 -8.77
N VAL A 142 17.06 -2.44 -7.57
CA VAL A 142 17.92 -3.58 -7.22
C VAL A 142 17.42 -4.92 -7.77
N VAL A 143 16.11 -5.04 -7.99
CA VAL A 143 15.52 -6.24 -8.64
C VAL A 143 15.60 -6.18 -10.17
N ASN A 144 15.71 -4.99 -10.77
CA ASN A 144 15.92 -4.85 -12.21
C ASN A 144 17.43 -4.93 -12.54
N ILE A 145 17.86 -6.11 -12.95
CA ILE A 145 19.25 -6.59 -13.06
C ILE A 145 20.15 -5.76 -14.00
N THR A 146 19.61 -4.92 -14.88
CA THR A 146 20.34 -4.47 -16.07
C THR A 146 21.22 -3.23 -15.91
N THR A 147 21.18 -2.48 -14.80
CA THR A 147 21.87 -1.17 -14.73
C THR A 147 22.91 -0.99 -13.63
N LEU A 148 22.92 -1.80 -12.56
CA LEU A 148 23.82 -1.58 -11.43
C LEU A 148 24.93 -2.64 -11.39
N LYS A 149 26.20 -2.19 -11.32
CA LYS A 149 27.34 -3.05 -11.00
C LYS A 149 27.33 -3.33 -9.49
N MET A 150 26.49 -4.26 -9.05
CA MET A 150 26.40 -4.70 -7.65
C MET A 150 26.65 -6.19 -7.54
N THR A 151 27.30 -6.60 -6.46
CA THR A 151 27.38 -8.01 -6.07
C THR A 151 26.05 -8.51 -5.52
N ASP A 152 25.82 -9.82 -5.54
CA ASP A 152 24.60 -10.41 -4.97
C ASP A 152 24.44 -10.11 -3.47
N LYS A 153 25.55 -9.96 -2.74
CA LYS A 153 25.53 -9.54 -1.33
C LYS A 153 25.02 -8.12 -1.17
N GLU A 154 25.58 -7.17 -1.91
CA GLU A 154 25.16 -5.76 -1.84
C GLU A 154 23.69 -5.61 -2.24
N ARG A 155 23.23 -6.38 -3.23
CA ARG A 155 21.80 -6.42 -3.59
C ARG A 155 20.94 -6.92 -2.43
N MET A 156 21.40 -7.97 -1.74
CA MET A 156 20.67 -8.52 -0.61
C MET A 156 20.59 -7.55 0.56
N ASP A 157 21.68 -6.85 0.86
CA ASP A 157 21.74 -5.88 1.95
C ASP A 157 20.74 -4.73 1.71
N VAL A 158 20.55 -4.29 0.46
CA VAL A 158 19.53 -3.30 0.11
C VAL A 158 18.11 -3.86 0.24
N VAL A 159 17.84 -5.07 -0.25
CA VAL A 159 16.51 -5.72 -0.08
C VAL A 159 16.13 -5.81 1.40
N ASP A 160 17.09 -6.21 2.23
CA ASP A 160 16.94 -6.35 3.67
C ASP A 160 16.71 -5.02 4.38
N HIS A 161 17.41 -3.97 3.94
CA HIS A 161 17.22 -2.61 4.42
C HIS A 161 15.81 -2.10 4.07
N CYS A 162 15.43 -2.13 2.79
CA CYS A 162 14.11 -1.69 2.36
C CYS A 162 12.98 -2.42 3.10
N TYR A 163 13.12 -3.74 3.31
CA TYR A 163 12.16 -4.54 4.07
C TYR A 163 11.97 -4.02 5.50
N LYS A 164 13.07 -3.78 6.22
CA LYS A 164 13.04 -3.30 7.60
C LYS A 164 12.40 -1.92 7.70
N GLU A 165 12.83 -1.00 6.84
CA GLU A 165 12.32 0.38 6.85
C GLU A 165 10.84 0.44 6.49
N VAL A 166 10.39 -0.29 5.45
CA VAL A 166 8.96 -0.32 5.08
C VAL A 166 8.11 -0.92 6.20
N ARG A 167 8.61 -1.94 6.92
CA ARG A 167 7.93 -2.49 8.09
C ARG A 167 7.76 -1.43 9.19
N ASP A 168 8.79 -0.63 9.41
CA ASP A 168 8.77 0.41 10.44
C ASP A 168 7.82 1.56 10.03
N TYR A 169 7.81 1.97 8.76
CA TYR A 169 6.81 2.89 8.22
C TYR A 169 5.39 2.37 8.35
N ARG A 170 5.16 1.07 8.08
CA ARG A 170 3.84 0.45 8.27
C ARG A 170 3.38 0.52 9.72
N ASN A 171 4.27 0.27 10.67
CA ASN A 171 3.96 0.39 12.10
C ASN A 171 3.67 1.85 12.48
N LEU A 172 4.45 2.79 11.93
CA LEU A 172 4.25 4.22 12.16
C LEU A 172 2.91 4.71 11.61
N VAL A 173 2.50 4.23 10.43
CA VAL A 173 1.18 4.53 9.85
C VAL A 173 0.06 4.02 10.75
N ARG A 174 0.15 2.77 11.24
CA ARG A 174 -0.83 2.24 12.20
C ARG A 174 -0.92 3.07 13.48
N TYR A 175 0.23 3.41 14.05
CA TYR A 175 0.29 4.25 15.24
C TYR A 175 -0.34 5.63 14.98
N TYR A 176 0.01 6.27 13.85
CA TYR A 176 -0.54 7.55 13.44
C TYR A 176 -2.06 7.50 13.27
N THR A 177 -2.58 6.46 12.61
CA THR A 177 -4.01 6.22 12.45
C THR A 177 -4.70 6.07 13.80
N ASN A 178 -4.20 5.18 14.66
CA ASN A 178 -4.80 4.91 15.98
C ASN A 178 -4.78 6.16 16.86
N LYS A 179 -3.71 6.96 16.80
CA LYS A 179 -3.62 8.23 17.52
C LYS A 179 -4.72 9.20 17.06
N ASN A 180 -4.95 9.35 15.75
CA ASN A 180 -6.02 10.21 15.25
C ASN A 180 -7.41 9.69 15.66
N ILE A 181 -7.65 8.38 15.55
CA ILE A 181 -8.91 7.76 16.01
C ILE A 181 -9.14 8.01 17.50
N SER A 182 -8.10 7.92 18.33
CA SER A 182 -8.21 8.16 19.77
C SER A 182 -8.70 9.58 20.10
N VAL A 183 -8.34 10.58 19.28
CA VAL A 183 -8.84 11.95 19.43
C VAL A 183 -10.35 12.01 19.18
N SER A 184 -10.83 11.32 18.15
CA SER A 184 -12.28 11.21 17.89
C SER A 184 -13.00 10.53 19.05
N TYR A 185 -12.46 9.41 19.55
CA TYR A 185 -13.01 8.68 20.68
C TYR A 185 -13.14 9.54 21.94
N LEU A 186 -12.09 10.31 22.29
CA LEU A 186 -12.12 11.22 23.43
C LEU A 186 -13.19 12.31 23.28
N ARG A 187 -13.34 12.87 22.07
CA ARG A 187 -14.37 13.89 21.76
C ARG A 187 -15.78 13.30 21.83
N ALA A 188 -15.97 12.09 21.32
CA ALA A 188 -17.23 11.37 21.37
C ALA A 188 -17.63 11.00 22.80
N LYS A 189 -16.68 10.56 23.63
CA LYS A 189 -16.92 10.30 25.06
C LYS A 189 -17.39 11.56 25.80
N ALA A 190 -16.81 12.73 25.51
CA ALA A 190 -17.26 14.00 26.07
C ALA A 190 -18.70 14.37 25.65
N LYS A 191 -19.13 13.93 24.45
CA LYS A 191 -20.48 14.13 23.91
C LYS A 191 -21.48 13.02 24.28
N LYS A 192 -21.04 11.98 25.01
CA LYS A 192 -21.81 10.75 25.26
C LYS A 192 -22.26 10.02 23.97
N ASP A 193 -21.42 10.03 22.94
CA ASP A 193 -21.64 9.41 21.61
C ASP A 193 -20.50 8.43 21.25
N ALA A 194 -19.94 7.75 22.27
CA ALA A 194 -18.77 6.88 22.09
C ALA A 194 -19.09 5.63 21.25
N ASP A 195 -20.30 5.10 21.37
CA ASP A 195 -20.77 3.88 20.67
C ASP A 195 -20.66 4.04 19.17
N ARG A 196 -21.02 5.21 18.64
CA ARG A 196 -20.89 5.52 17.22
C ARG A 196 -19.44 5.48 16.73
N VAL A 197 -18.49 5.94 17.54
CA VAL A 197 -17.06 5.89 17.18
C VAL A 197 -16.54 4.46 17.25
N LEU A 198 -17.03 3.65 18.18
CA LEU A 198 -16.77 2.20 18.23
C LEU A 198 -17.36 1.48 17.01
N ASP A 199 -18.55 1.86 16.55
CA ASP A 199 -19.13 1.33 15.31
C ASP A 199 -18.35 1.75 14.06
N LEU A 200 -17.76 2.95 14.07
CA LEU A 200 -17.00 3.44 12.92
C LEU A 200 -15.60 2.81 12.84
N TYR A 201 -14.87 2.76 13.96
CA TYR A 201 -13.46 2.34 13.98
C TYR A 201 -13.19 1.02 14.70
N GLY A 202 -14.04 0.63 15.64
CA GLY A 202 -13.86 -0.59 16.42
C GLY A 202 -13.84 -1.82 15.53
N THR A 203 -13.01 -2.78 15.92
CA THR A 203 -13.03 -4.14 15.41
C THR A 203 -14.25 -4.91 15.95
N ASP A 204 -14.62 -6.05 15.36
CA ASP A 204 -15.78 -6.82 15.83
C ASP A 204 -15.66 -7.20 17.32
N ASN A 205 -14.45 -7.42 17.82
CA ASN A 205 -14.21 -7.68 19.25
C ASN A 205 -14.40 -6.44 20.13
N GLU A 206 -14.33 -5.23 19.57
CA GLU A 206 -14.43 -3.99 20.34
C GLU A 206 -15.86 -3.42 20.42
N ARG A 207 -16.81 -3.96 19.66
CA ARG A 207 -18.21 -3.46 19.59
C ARG A 207 -19.20 -4.17 20.52
N TYR A 208 -18.83 -5.30 21.12
CA TYR A 208 -19.75 -6.19 21.86
C TYR A 208 -19.38 -6.40 23.35
N TRP A 209 -18.63 -5.48 23.97
CA TRP A 209 -18.27 -5.53 25.39
C TRP A 209 -18.61 -4.23 26.12
#